data_AF-A0A848WIX8-F1
#
_entry.id   AF-A0A848WIX8-F1
#
_cell.length_a   1.000
_cell.length_b   1.000
_cell.length_c   1.000
_cell.angle_alpha   90.00
_cell.angle_beta   90.00
_cell.angle_gamma   90.00
#
_symmetry.space_group_name_H-M   'P 1'
#
loop_
_entity.id
_entity.type
_entity.pdbx_description
1 polymer ?
#
loop_
_entity_poly.entity_id
_entity_poly.type
_entity_poly.pdbx_seq_one_letter_code
_entity_poly.pdbx_strand_id
1 'polypeptide(L)'
;MPDASQTISDRIQERLDSLTRAERQLALSILENYPASGLGPLAALAKGANVSVPTVARMVQKLGYKGYPDFQADLRDELSAIAKGPIAKHETWAGAAPSEHILNRFTEAVIDNIRNTLAHIDPIAFDEACALVADQNRHLYIVGGRITHTLAEYLFMHLQVIRPNLTHVQSTSNTWPHYLLNAEDGDVFVIFDVRRYENNTLKLAELAQARGAKIVLFTDQWRSPIHRMADICLTSQIIVPSAWDSSTTTMLLLESMISAIQTLHWNSTKDRMQDLEDIFDKTKLFRKFT
;
A
#
# COMPACT_ATOMS: atom_id res chain seq x y z
N MET A 1 18.37 -14.60 -15.20
CA MET A 1 16.94 -14.93 -14.98
C MET A 1 16.29 -13.71 -14.39
N PRO A 2 14.99 -13.48 -14.61
CA PRO A 2 14.29 -12.38 -13.97
C PRO A 2 14.50 -12.46 -12.45
N ASP A 3 14.79 -11.35 -11.78
CA ASP A 3 14.84 -11.30 -10.32
C ASP A 3 13.48 -11.73 -9.78
N ALA A 4 13.46 -12.82 -9.00
CA ALA A 4 12.23 -13.44 -8.50
C ALA A 4 11.50 -12.55 -7.46
N SER A 5 12.10 -11.44 -7.06
CA SER A 5 11.55 -10.49 -6.09
C SER A 5 10.72 -9.35 -6.71
N GLN A 6 10.82 -9.10 -8.02
CA GLN A 6 10.13 -8.00 -8.69
C GLN A 6 8.84 -8.44 -9.37
N THR A 7 7.73 -7.73 -9.09
CA THR A 7 6.45 -7.93 -9.76
C THR A 7 6.48 -7.40 -11.20
N ILE A 8 5.51 -7.81 -12.02
CA ILE A 8 5.31 -7.22 -13.36
C ILE A 8 5.06 -5.72 -13.26
N SER A 9 4.33 -5.27 -12.23
CA SER A 9 4.12 -3.85 -11.96
C SER A 9 5.44 -3.10 -11.76
N ASP A 10 6.35 -3.64 -10.94
CA ASP A 10 7.67 -3.05 -10.67
C ASP A 10 8.48 -2.92 -11.98
N ARG A 11 8.53 -4.00 -12.78
CA ARG A 11 9.20 -4.00 -14.10
C ARG A 11 8.62 -2.97 -15.06
N ILE A 12 7.29 -2.80 -15.05
CA ILE A 12 6.62 -1.79 -15.86
C ILE A 12 7.06 -0.39 -15.43
N GLN A 13 7.14 -0.12 -14.14
CA GLN A 13 7.55 1.18 -13.60
C GLN A 13 9.01 1.49 -13.94
N GLU A 14 9.94 0.55 -13.72
CA GLU A 14 11.37 0.73 -14.06
C GLU A 14 11.59 1.03 -15.55
N ARG A 15 10.75 0.48 -16.42
CA ARG A 15 10.87 0.63 -17.88
C ARG A 15 10.00 1.74 -18.45
N LEU A 16 9.15 2.39 -17.64
CA LEU A 16 8.07 3.27 -18.09
C LEU A 16 8.56 4.40 -19.01
N ASP A 17 9.74 4.96 -18.73
CA ASP A 17 10.34 6.05 -19.52
C ASP A 17 10.98 5.58 -20.83
N SER A 18 11.28 4.29 -20.94
CA SER A 18 11.79 3.66 -22.17
C SER A 18 10.69 3.13 -23.09
N LEU A 19 9.43 3.17 -22.64
CA LEU A 19 8.26 2.75 -23.41
C LEU A 19 7.85 3.83 -24.42
N THR A 20 7.53 3.41 -25.64
CA THR A 20 6.86 4.29 -26.61
C THR A 20 5.47 4.67 -26.11
N ARG A 21 4.87 5.73 -26.67
CA ARG A 21 3.50 6.16 -26.29
C ARG A 21 2.48 5.03 -26.28
N ALA A 22 2.47 4.17 -27.31
CA ALA A 22 1.54 3.05 -27.39
C ALA A 22 1.84 1.95 -26.36
N GLU A 23 3.11 1.69 -26.07
CA GLU A 23 3.50 0.74 -25.01
C GLU A 23 3.19 1.29 -23.63
N ARG A 24 3.36 2.60 -23.38
CA ARG A 24 2.96 3.26 -22.13
C ARG A 24 1.44 3.20 -21.93
N GLN A 25 0.66 3.40 -22.99
CA GLN A 25 -0.80 3.23 -22.93
C GLN A 25 -1.20 1.78 -22.57
N LEU A 26 -0.53 0.80 -23.17
CA LEU A 26 -0.72 -0.61 -22.82
C LEU A 26 -0.32 -0.90 -21.37
N ALA A 27 0.82 -0.38 -20.91
CA ALA A 27 1.30 -0.52 -19.55
C ALA A 27 0.30 0.04 -18.53
N LEU A 28 -0.22 1.24 -18.75
CA LEU A 28 -1.23 1.85 -17.89
C LEU A 28 -2.51 1.01 -17.88
N SER A 29 -2.98 0.52 -19.03
CA SER A 29 -4.16 -0.35 -19.11
C SER A 29 -3.96 -1.69 -18.36
N ILE A 30 -2.75 -2.25 -18.36
CA ILE A 30 -2.41 -3.42 -17.54
C ILE A 30 -2.46 -3.05 -16.05
N LEU A 31 -1.92 -1.90 -15.66
CA LEU A 31 -1.88 -1.48 -14.26
C LEU A 31 -3.27 -1.18 -13.67
N GLU A 32 -4.27 -0.83 -14.48
CA GLU A 32 -5.64 -0.52 -14.01
C GLU A 32 -6.33 -1.68 -13.27
N ASN A 33 -6.24 -2.92 -13.77
CA ASN A 33 -6.82 -4.11 -13.13
C ASN A 33 -5.79 -5.19 -12.91
N TYR A 34 -4.61 -4.77 -12.49
CA TYR A 34 -3.50 -5.65 -12.21
C TYR A 34 -3.81 -6.64 -11.07
N PRO A 35 -3.36 -7.90 -11.16
CA PRO A 35 -2.74 -8.56 -12.32
C PRO A 35 -3.74 -9.13 -13.34
N ALA A 36 -5.05 -9.08 -13.04
CA ALA A 36 -6.09 -9.74 -13.83
C ALA A 36 -6.26 -9.19 -15.26
N SER A 37 -6.01 -7.90 -15.48
CA SER A 37 -6.09 -7.19 -16.77
C SER A 37 -5.31 -7.86 -17.90
N GLY A 38 -4.15 -8.44 -17.59
CA GLY A 38 -3.27 -9.05 -18.58
C GLY A 38 -3.54 -10.52 -18.87
N LEU A 39 -4.53 -11.15 -18.21
CA LEU A 39 -4.83 -12.59 -18.34
C LEU A 39 -5.74 -12.94 -19.51
N GLY A 40 -6.37 -11.96 -20.16
CA GLY A 40 -7.20 -12.18 -21.35
C GLY A 40 -6.40 -12.61 -22.58
N PRO A 41 -7.04 -13.05 -23.67
CA PRO A 41 -6.33 -13.32 -24.93
C PRO A 41 -5.57 -12.08 -25.44
N LEU A 42 -4.42 -12.28 -26.08
CA LEU A 42 -3.56 -11.18 -26.56
C LEU A 42 -4.34 -10.15 -27.38
N ALA A 43 -5.20 -10.63 -28.30
CA ALA A 43 -6.02 -9.76 -29.15
C ALA A 43 -7.06 -8.95 -28.33
N ALA A 44 -7.59 -9.53 -27.25
CA ALA A 44 -8.50 -8.84 -26.36
C ALA A 44 -7.78 -7.77 -25.54
N LEU A 45 -6.57 -8.05 -25.04
CA LEU A 45 -5.73 -7.06 -24.35
C LEU A 45 -5.35 -5.91 -25.29
N ALA A 46 -4.90 -6.22 -26.51
CA ALA A 46 -4.57 -5.21 -27.51
C ALA A 46 -5.77 -4.30 -27.82
N LYS A 47 -6.96 -4.89 -28.00
CA LYS A 47 -8.20 -4.15 -28.22
C LYS A 47 -8.60 -3.30 -27.02
N GLY A 48 -8.55 -3.86 -25.81
CA GLY A 48 -8.92 -3.16 -24.57
C GLY A 48 -8.02 -1.97 -24.29
N ALA A 49 -6.72 -2.12 -24.54
CA ALA A 49 -5.74 -1.04 -24.43
C ALA A 49 -5.71 -0.10 -25.64
N ASN A 50 -6.52 -0.33 -26.68
CA ASN A 50 -6.53 0.43 -27.94
C ASN A 50 -5.14 0.53 -28.60
N VAL A 51 -4.45 -0.62 -28.72
CA VAL A 51 -3.14 -0.77 -29.37
C VAL A 51 -3.13 -1.96 -30.33
N SER A 52 -2.08 -2.06 -31.16
CA SER A 52 -1.89 -3.20 -32.06
C SER A 52 -1.36 -4.45 -31.34
N VAL A 53 -1.69 -5.64 -31.83
CA VAL A 53 -1.13 -6.93 -31.37
C VAL A 53 0.41 -6.93 -31.34
N PRO A 54 1.13 -6.42 -32.37
CA PRO A 54 2.58 -6.28 -32.32
C PRO A 54 3.09 -5.35 -31.22
N THR A 55 2.32 -4.33 -30.82
CA THR A 55 2.68 -3.46 -29.68
C THR A 55 2.72 -4.26 -28.39
N VAL A 56 1.73 -5.14 -28.16
CA VAL A 56 1.70 -6.01 -26.98
C VAL A 56 2.92 -6.92 -26.94
N ALA A 57 3.21 -7.60 -28.06
CA ALA A 57 4.37 -8.50 -28.15
C ALA A 57 5.70 -7.77 -27.88
N ARG A 58 5.89 -6.57 -28.46
CA ARG A 58 7.11 -5.77 -28.25
C ARG A 58 7.26 -5.30 -26.80
N MET A 59 6.19 -4.81 -26.18
CA MET A 59 6.26 -4.37 -24.78
C MET A 59 6.65 -5.51 -23.86
N VAL A 60 6.03 -6.68 -24.02
CA VAL A 60 6.32 -7.87 -23.20
C VAL A 60 7.78 -8.30 -23.35
N GLN A 61 8.34 -8.28 -24.57
CA GLN A 61 9.77 -8.53 -24.78
C GLN A 61 10.67 -7.49 -24.11
N LYS A 62 10.30 -6.19 -24.16
CA LYS A 62 11.03 -5.13 -23.45
C LYS A 62 11.03 -5.31 -21.93
N LEU A 63 9.98 -5.91 -21.37
CA LEU A 63 9.90 -6.28 -19.96
C LEU A 63 10.73 -7.54 -19.61
N GLY A 64 11.36 -8.18 -20.61
CA GLY A 64 12.26 -9.32 -20.43
C GLY A 64 11.61 -10.70 -20.61
N TYR A 65 10.38 -10.75 -21.09
CA TYR A 65 9.64 -12.00 -21.29
C TYR A 65 9.87 -12.59 -22.69
N LYS A 66 9.90 -13.92 -22.79
CA LYS A 66 10.06 -14.63 -24.07
C LYS A 66 8.87 -14.47 -25.01
N GLY A 67 7.73 -14.03 -24.50
CA GLY A 67 6.51 -13.77 -25.25
C GLY A 67 5.31 -13.61 -24.33
N TYR A 68 4.14 -13.36 -24.91
CA TYR A 68 2.92 -13.16 -24.13
C TYR A 68 2.50 -14.36 -23.26
N PRO A 69 2.64 -15.63 -23.70
CA PRO A 69 2.33 -16.77 -22.82
C PRO A 69 3.20 -16.85 -21.56
N ASP A 70 4.48 -16.43 -21.66
CA ASP A 70 5.44 -16.37 -20.57
C ASP A 70 5.02 -15.29 -19.56
N PHE A 71 4.70 -14.10 -20.06
CA PHE A 71 4.13 -13.00 -19.27
C PHE A 71 2.81 -13.37 -18.58
N GLN A 72 1.91 -14.09 -19.25
CA GLN A 72 0.67 -14.58 -18.66
C GLN A 72 0.88 -15.67 -17.60
N ALA A 73 1.97 -16.42 -17.65
CA ALA A 73 2.32 -17.36 -16.60
C ALA A 73 2.64 -16.59 -15.30
N ASP A 74 3.54 -15.60 -15.37
CA ASP A 74 3.89 -14.75 -14.23
C ASP A 74 2.67 -14.00 -13.66
N LEU A 75 1.79 -13.44 -14.51
CA LEU A 75 0.55 -12.81 -14.02
C LEU A 75 -0.37 -13.78 -13.26
N ARG A 76 -0.44 -15.05 -13.69
CA ARG A 76 -1.22 -16.08 -12.98
C ARG A 76 -0.57 -16.43 -11.65
N ASP A 77 0.75 -16.47 -11.60
CA ASP A 77 1.49 -16.73 -10.37
C ASP A 77 1.30 -15.59 -9.36
N GLU A 78 1.31 -14.34 -9.83
CA GLU A 78 0.99 -13.18 -9.00
C GLU A 78 -0.46 -13.18 -8.51
N LEU A 79 -1.42 -13.45 -9.39
CA LEU A 79 -2.83 -13.57 -8.99
C LEU A 79 -3.03 -14.70 -7.98
N SER A 80 -2.35 -15.82 -8.18
CA SER A 80 -2.33 -16.92 -7.22
C SER A 80 -1.75 -16.47 -5.88
N ALA A 81 -0.65 -15.71 -5.88
CA ALA A 81 -0.04 -15.18 -4.67
C ALA A 81 -0.99 -14.27 -3.87
N ILE A 82 -1.83 -13.47 -4.51
CA ILE A 82 -2.86 -12.65 -3.85
C ILE A 82 -3.90 -13.55 -3.13
N ALA A 83 -4.34 -14.63 -3.80
CA ALA A 83 -5.38 -15.52 -3.31
C ALA A 83 -4.88 -16.57 -2.29
N LYS A 84 -3.57 -16.87 -2.26
CA LYS A 84 -2.98 -17.90 -1.40
C LYS A 84 -3.19 -17.60 0.09
N GLY A 85 -3.94 -18.48 0.75
CA GLY A 85 -4.11 -18.49 2.20
C GLY A 85 -2.87 -18.99 2.97
N PRO A 86 -2.88 -18.91 4.32
CA PRO A 86 -1.71 -19.23 5.15
C PRO A 86 -1.20 -20.67 5.00
N ILE A 87 -2.10 -21.64 4.84
CA ILE A 87 -1.74 -23.07 4.69
C ILE A 87 -0.91 -23.28 3.42
N ALA A 88 -1.40 -22.80 2.27
CA ALA A 88 -0.70 -22.93 0.99
C ALA A 88 0.66 -22.21 1.00
N LYS A 89 0.77 -21.08 1.71
CA LYS A 89 2.06 -20.40 1.89
C LYS A 89 3.02 -21.22 2.73
N HIS A 90 2.55 -21.77 3.85
CA HIS A 90 3.37 -22.63 4.70
C HIS A 90 3.91 -23.82 3.90
N GLU A 91 3.06 -24.50 3.11
CA GLU A 91 3.46 -25.62 2.27
C GLU A 91 4.48 -25.23 1.19
N THR A 92 4.33 -24.05 0.59
CA THR A 92 5.30 -23.50 -0.38
C THR A 92 6.69 -23.37 0.25
N TRP A 93 6.77 -22.88 1.48
CA TRP A 93 8.05 -22.66 2.17
C TRP A 93 8.59 -23.90 2.85
N ALA A 94 7.75 -24.83 3.30
CA ALA A 94 8.17 -26.06 3.97
C ALA A 94 9.08 -26.94 3.08
N GLY A 95 8.91 -26.87 1.75
CA GLY A 95 9.74 -27.61 0.79
C GLY A 95 10.89 -26.81 0.16
N ALA A 96 10.92 -25.48 0.31
CA ALA A 96 11.82 -24.59 -0.43
C ALA A 96 12.60 -23.59 0.43
N ALA A 97 12.36 -23.54 1.75
CA ALA A 97 13.05 -22.61 2.63
C ALA A 97 14.55 -22.93 2.72
N PRO A 98 15.43 -21.91 2.73
CA PRO A 98 16.85 -22.10 3.01
C PRO A 98 17.07 -22.85 4.33
N SER A 99 18.12 -23.67 4.38
CA SER A 99 18.51 -24.45 5.58
C SER A 99 18.99 -23.58 6.75
N GLU A 100 19.20 -22.28 6.50
CA GLU A 100 19.56 -21.29 7.51
C GLU A 100 18.51 -21.15 8.61
N HIS A 101 18.92 -20.64 9.78
CA HIS A 101 18.01 -20.39 10.89
C HIS A 101 16.89 -19.41 10.52
N ILE A 102 15.68 -19.58 11.10
CA ILE A 102 14.49 -18.76 10.77
C ILE A 102 14.75 -17.27 10.94
N LEU A 103 15.46 -16.86 11.99
CA LEU A 103 15.79 -15.46 12.23
C LEU A 103 16.60 -14.85 11.07
N ASN A 104 17.55 -15.59 10.49
CA ASN A 104 18.39 -15.07 9.41
C ASN A 104 17.59 -14.96 8.11
N ARG A 105 17.00 -16.07 7.65
CA ARG A 105 16.23 -16.08 6.39
C ARG A 105 15.02 -15.15 6.40
N PHE A 106 14.36 -14.97 7.56
CA PHE A 106 13.26 -14.01 7.68
C PHE A 106 13.79 -12.57 7.64
N THR A 107 14.89 -12.28 8.34
CA THR A 107 15.52 -10.95 8.34
C THR A 107 15.99 -10.55 6.95
N GLU A 108 16.68 -11.43 6.22
CA GLU A 108 17.10 -11.16 4.85
C GLU A 108 15.91 -10.85 3.93
N ALA A 109 14.85 -11.65 3.99
CA ALA A 109 13.63 -11.39 3.22
C ALA A 109 12.98 -10.04 3.57
N VAL A 110 12.99 -9.64 4.85
CA VAL A 110 12.50 -8.31 5.27
C VAL A 110 13.41 -7.19 4.76
N ILE A 111 14.73 -7.34 4.83
CA ILE A 111 15.69 -6.36 4.32
C ILE A 111 15.50 -6.17 2.80
N ASP A 112 15.34 -7.25 2.06
CA ASP A 112 15.10 -7.20 0.62
C ASP A 112 13.75 -6.54 0.29
N ASN A 113 12.69 -6.84 1.06
CA ASN A 113 11.42 -6.13 0.94
C ASN A 113 11.57 -4.63 1.16
N ILE A 114 12.34 -4.20 2.16
CA ILE A 114 12.62 -2.78 2.42
C ILE A 114 13.37 -2.15 1.24
N ARG A 115 14.46 -2.78 0.78
CA ARG A 115 15.25 -2.29 -0.35
C ARG A 115 14.40 -2.14 -1.61
N ASN A 116 13.64 -3.18 -1.97
CA ASN A 116 12.80 -3.18 -3.15
C ASN A 116 11.67 -2.16 -3.05
N THR A 117 11.06 -2.00 -1.89
CA THR A 117 10.03 -0.97 -1.67
C THR A 117 10.61 0.43 -1.85
N LEU A 118 11.74 0.74 -1.22
CA LEU A 118 12.36 2.06 -1.30
C LEU A 118 12.92 2.37 -2.70
N ALA A 119 13.26 1.35 -3.49
CA ALA A 119 13.68 1.53 -4.88
C ALA A 119 12.53 1.94 -5.82
N HIS A 120 11.28 1.61 -5.48
CA HIS A 120 10.11 1.84 -6.34
C HIS A 120 9.14 2.90 -5.82
N ILE A 121 9.26 3.30 -4.56
CA ILE A 121 8.44 4.38 -4.01
C ILE A 121 8.89 5.72 -4.60
N ASP A 122 7.94 6.53 -5.07
CA ASP A 122 8.22 7.89 -5.53
C ASP A 122 8.30 8.83 -4.31
N PRO A 123 9.47 9.44 -4.03
CA PRO A 123 9.62 10.35 -2.91
C PRO A 123 8.69 11.56 -3.00
N ILE A 124 8.36 12.03 -4.22
CA ILE A 124 7.47 13.18 -4.40
C ILE A 124 6.05 12.80 -3.96
N ALA A 125 5.55 11.65 -4.40
CA ALA A 125 4.24 11.15 -3.97
C ALA A 125 4.19 10.89 -2.46
N PHE A 126 5.29 10.42 -1.86
CA PHE A 126 5.39 10.26 -0.41
C PHE A 126 5.30 11.60 0.33
N ASP A 127 6.01 12.63 -0.14
CA ASP A 127 5.98 13.97 0.45
C ASP A 127 4.59 14.61 0.30
N GLU A 128 3.93 14.43 -0.85
CA GLU A 128 2.55 14.86 -1.09
C GLU A 128 1.56 14.18 -0.14
N ALA A 129 1.72 12.87 0.13
CA ALA A 129 0.92 12.16 1.11
C ALA A 129 1.13 12.71 2.51
N CYS A 130 2.37 12.97 2.90
CA CYS A 130 2.69 13.58 4.20
C CYS A 130 2.04 14.96 4.32
N ALA A 131 2.09 15.79 3.29
CA ALA A 131 1.46 17.12 3.28
C ALA A 131 -0.07 17.05 3.41
N LEU A 132 -0.72 16.11 2.71
CA LEU A 132 -2.18 15.90 2.83
C LEU A 132 -2.57 15.46 4.24
N VAL A 133 -1.84 14.51 4.82
CA VAL A 133 -2.11 14.01 6.17
C VAL A 133 -1.78 15.06 7.24
N ALA A 134 -0.83 15.94 6.98
CA ALA A 134 -0.45 17.05 7.86
C ALA A 134 -1.48 18.20 7.87
N ASP A 135 -2.22 18.42 6.78
CA ASP A 135 -3.14 19.56 6.63
C ASP A 135 -4.27 19.56 7.68
N GLN A 136 -4.16 20.43 8.68
CA GLN A 136 -5.08 20.53 9.81
C GLN A 136 -6.43 21.17 9.45
N ASN A 137 -6.57 21.73 8.25
CA ASN A 137 -7.83 22.33 7.79
C ASN A 137 -8.85 21.28 7.32
N ARG A 138 -8.43 20.03 7.16
CA ARG A 138 -9.24 18.90 6.70
C ARG A 138 -9.37 17.88 7.82
N HIS A 139 -10.50 17.20 7.93
CA HIS A 139 -10.61 16.09 8.86
C HIS A 139 -9.85 14.88 8.34
N LEU A 140 -9.15 14.17 9.23
CA LEU A 140 -8.36 12.99 8.90
C LEU A 140 -9.03 11.72 9.41
N TYR A 141 -9.48 10.87 8.50
CA TYR A 141 -9.99 9.53 8.81
C TYR A 141 -8.90 8.50 8.57
N ILE A 142 -8.67 7.62 9.54
CA ILE A 142 -7.64 6.58 9.46
C ILE A 142 -8.33 5.24 9.62
N VAL A 143 -8.14 4.33 8.66
CA VAL A 143 -8.84 3.04 8.63
C VAL A 143 -7.93 1.91 8.19
N GLY A 144 -8.09 0.75 8.82
CA GLY A 144 -7.49 -0.51 8.41
C GLY A 144 -8.50 -1.65 8.48
N GLY A 145 -8.28 -2.67 7.66
CA GLY A 145 -9.02 -3.93 7.69
C GLY A 145 -8.66 -4.79 8.91
N ARG A 146 -9.06 -6.06 8.89
CA ARG A 146 -8.95 -7.02 10.00
C ARG A 146 -7.55 -7.14 10.59
N ILE A 147 -6.49 -7.10 9.77
CA ILE A 147 -5.10 -7.15 10.27
C ILE A 147 -4.49 -5.75 10.30
N THR A 148 -4.76 -4.93 9.29
CA THR A 148 -4.16 -3.60 9.14
C THR A 148 -4.74 -2.54 10.06
N HIS A 149 -5.80 -2.83 10.82
CA HIS A 149 -6.30 -1.92 11.87
C HIS A 149 -5.23 -1.57 12.90
N THR A 150 -4.26 -2.46 13.15
CA THR A 150 -3.16 -2.17 14.08
C THR A 150 -2.22 -1.09 13.55
N LEU A 151 -2.01 -1.02 12.23
CA LEU A 151 -1.25 0.05 11.57
C LEU A 151 -2.05 1.37 11.61
N ALA A 152 -3.35 1.30 11.34
CA ALA A 152 -4.26 2.45 11.44
C ALA A 152 -4.28 3.03 12.86
N GLU A 153 -4.39 2.16 13.87
CA GLU A 153 -4.33 2.53 15.28
C GLU A 153 -2.97 3.12 15.66
N TYR A 154 -1.87 2.53 15.19
CA TYR A 154 -0.53 3.05 15.43
C TYR A 154 -0.36 4.46 14.86
N LEU A 155 -0.80 4.70 13.62
CA LEU A 155 -0.78 6.04 13.02
C LEU A 155 -1.66 7.02 13.79
N PHE A 156 -2.90 6.60 14.12
CA PHE A 156 -3.82 7.42 14.91
C PHE A 156 -3.23 7.82 16.25
N MET A 157 -2.60 6.89 16.96
CA MET A 157 -2.02 7.13 18.29
C MET A 157 -0.90 8.18 18.28
N HIS A 158 -0.12 8.25 17.19
CA HIS A 158 0.90 9.29 17.03
C HIS A 158 0.28 10.60 16.56
N LEU A 159 -0.63 10.57 15.59
CA LEU A 159 -1.22 11.77 15.02
C LEU A 159 -2.13 12.52 16.00
N GLN A 160 -2.76 11.86 16.98
CA GLN A 160 -3.54 12.57 18.02
C GLN A 160 -2.67 13.53 18.84
N VAL A 161 -1.38 13.21 18.99
CA VAL A 161 -0.42 14.11 19.65
C VAL A 161 -0.06 15.25 18.71
N ILE A 162 0.14 14.95 17.42
CA ILE A 162 0.64 15.91 16.42
C ILE A 162 -0.43 16.93 15.99
N ARG A 163 -1.69 16.53 15.82
CA ARG A 163 -2.76 17.41 15.32
C ARG A 163 -4.15 17.08 15.89
N PRO A 164 -5.10 18.03 15.86
CA PRO A 164 -6.52 17.76 16.10
C PRO A 164 -7.22 17.22 14.84
N ASN A 165 -8.55 17.07 14.93
CA ASN A 165 -9.45 16.72 13.81
C ASN A 165 -9.05 15.42 13.09
N LEU A 166 -9.00 14.34 13.87
CA LEU A 166 -8.74 12.99 13.38
C LEU A 166 -9.75 11.99 13.93
N THR A 167 -9.97 10.90 13.20
CA THR A 167 -10.86 9.81 13.59
C THR A 167 -10.26 8.47 13.19
N HIS A 168 -10.05 7.60 14.17
CA HIS A 168 -9.81 6.19 13.91
C HIS A 168 -11.13 5.52 13.58
N VAL A 169 -11.31 5.16 12.30
CA VAL A 169 -12.49 4.46 11.83
C VAL A 169 -12.40 3.01 12.27
N GLN A 170 -13.38 2.57 13.07
CA GLN A 170 -13.42 1.20 13.58
C GLN A 170 -13.60 0.19 12.44
N SER A 171 -13.02 -1.01 12.56
CA SER A 171 -13.16 -2.08 11.57
C SER A 171 -14.59 -2.66 11.51
N THR A 172 -15.46 -2.32 12.46
CA THR A 172 -16.88 -2.69 12.49
C THR A 172 -17.66 -1.89 11.46
N SER A 173 -17.98 -2.51 10.32
CA SER A 173 -18.54 -1.82 9.15
C SER A 173 -19.89 -1.13 9.36
N ASN A 174 -20.65 -1.53 10.38
CA ASN A 174 -21.92 -0.88 10.75
C ASN A 174 -21.74 0.54 11.31
N THR A 175 -20.53 0.91 11.74
CA THR A 175 -20.22 2.26 12.26
C THR A 175 -19.91 3.27 11.16
N TRP A 176 -19.47 2.80 9.99
CA TRP A 176 -18.98 3.64 8.89
C TRP A 176 -19.95 4.68 8.36
N PRO A 177 -21.27 4.40 8.24
CA PRO A 177 -22.22 5.42 7.81
C PRO A 177 -22.20 6.67 8.68
N HIS A 178 -21.89 6.55 9.99
CA HIS A 178 -21.81 7.70 10.89
C HIS A 178 -20.54 8.54 10.66
N TYR A 179 -19.41 7.90 10.35
CA TYR A 179 -18.19 8.62 9.97
C TYR A 179 -18.36 9.32 8.62
N LEU A 180 -18.87 8.59 7.62
CA LEU A 180 -19.13 9.10 6.26
C LEU A 180 -20.20 10.19 6.21
N LEU A 181 -21.14 10.20 7.16
CA LEU A 181 -22.12 11.27 7.30
C LEU A 181 -21.44 12.63 7.52
N ASN A 182 -20.36 12.64 8.30
CA ASN A 182 -19.60 13.83 8.69
C ASN A 182 -18.41 14.12 7.76
N ALA A 183 -18.12 13.24 6.80
CA ALA A 183 -17.04 13.46 5.85
C ALA A 183 -17.44 14.53 4.82
N GLU A 184 -16.55 15.49 4.62
CA GLU A 184 -16.71 16.63 3.72
C GLU A 184 -15.78 16.54 2.50
N ASP A 185 -16.05 17.38 1.49
CA ASP A 185 -15.20 17.47 0.30
C ASP A 185 -13.77 17.90 0.68
N GLY A 186 -12.78 17.16 0.19
CA GLY A 186 -11.38 17.42 0.49
C GLY A 186 -10.85 16.80 1.80
N ASP A 187 -11.69 16.24 2.67
CA ASP A 187 -11.25 15.45 3.84
C ASP A 187 -10.36 14.29 3.41
N VAL A 188 -9.48 13.82 4.30
CA VAL A 188 -8.46 12.81 3.95
C VAL A 188 -8.78 11.48 4.61
N PHE A 189 -8.78 10.41 3.82
CA PHE A 189 -8.82 9.02 4.29
C PHE A 189 -7.46 8.36 4.08
N VAL A 190 -6.79 8.00 5.16
CA VAL A 190 -5.64 7.11 5.14
C VAL A 190 -6.14 5.67 5.32
N ILE A 191 -5.98 4.86 4.27
CA ILE A 191 -6.52 3.51 4.19
C ILE A 191 -5.36 2.51 4.14
N PHE A 192 -5.37 1.51 5.02
CA PHE A 192 -4.44 0.39 4.97
C PHE A 192 -5.15 -0.87 4.46
N ASP A 193 -4.83 -1.32 3.25
CA ASP A 193 -5.45 -2.51 2.65
C ASP A 193 -4.41 -3.37 1.93
N VAL A 194 -4.24 -4.61 2.38
CA VAL A 194 -3.27 -5.59 1.88
C VAL A 194 -3.96 -6.90 1.53
N ARG A 195 -3.28 -7.79 0.79
CA ARG A 195 -3.85 -8.93 0.07
C ARG A 195 -4.73 -9.80 0.95
N ARG A 196 -5.70 -10.41 0.28
CA ARG A 196 -7.03 -10.76 0.85
C ARG A 196 -7.84 -9.50 1.16
N TYR A 197 -7.78 -8.55 0.21
CA TYR A 197 -8.46 -7.26 0.23
C TYR A 197 -9.93 -7.40 0.64
N GLU A 198 -10.36 -6.59 1.59
CA GLU A 198 -11.69 -6.71 2.16
C GLU A 198 -12.70 -5.88 1.36
N ASN A 199 -13.78 -6.52 0.90
CA ASN A 199 -14.87 -5.84 0.18
C ASN A 199 -15.46 -4.68 0.97
N ASN A 200 -15.48 -4.80 2.30
CA ASN A 200 -15.97 -3.74 3.16
C ASN A 200 -15.04 -2.51 3.05
N THR A 201 -13.72 -2.67 3.18
CA THR A 201 -12.75 -1.56 3.05
C THR A 201 -12.84 -0.89 1.67
N LEU A 202 -12.99 -1.68 0.60
CA LEU A 202 -13.25 -1.15 -0.74
C LEU A 202 -14.53 -0.33 -0.78
N LYS A 203 -15.62 -0.83 -0.17
CA LYS A 203 -16.89 -0.11 -0.15
C LYS A 203 -16.82 1.20 0.62
N LEU A 204 -16.05 1.24 1.72
CA LEU A 204 -15.78 2.47 2.45
C LEU A 204 -15.04 3.49 1.57
N ALA A 205 -14.00 3.05 0.86
CA ALA A 205 -13.24 3.91 -0.05
C ALA A 205 -14.11 4.50 -1.16
N GLU A 206 -14.98 3.68 -1.77
CA GLU A 206 -15.96 4.15 -2.78
C GLU A 206 -16.87 5.25 -2.22
N LEU A 207 -17.38 5.06 -1.01
CA LEU A 207 -18.28 6.02 -0.36
C LEU A 207 -17.55 7.30 0.06
N ALA A 208 -16.31 7.20 0.52
CA ALA A 208 -15.46 8.35 0.83
C ALA A 208 -15.14 9.16 -0.43
N GLN A 209 -14.73 8.50 -1.51
CA GLN A 209 -14.50 9.18 -2.80
C GLN A 209 -15.77 9.86 -3.32
N ALA A 210 -16.93 9.22 -3.20
CA ALA A 210 -18.21 9.80 -3.60
C ALA A 210 -18.60 11.07 -2.80
N ARG A 211 -17.98 11.28 -1.63
CA ARG A 211 -18.11 12.50 -0.82
C ARG A 211 -17.09 13.58 -1.18
N GLY A 212 -16.19 13.33 -2.14
CA GLY A 212 -15.11 14.24 -2.51
C GLY A 212 -13.86 14.12 -1.64
N ALA A 213 -13.79 13.10 -0.78
CA ALA A 213 -12.62 12.87 0.06
C ALA A 213 -11.40 12.46 -0.76
N LYS A 214 -10.23 12.83 -0.26
CA LYS A 214 -8.91 12.43 -0.73
C LYS A 214 -8.50 11.10 -0.10
N ILE A 215 -7.93 10.19 -0.88
CA ILE A 215 -7.53 8.86 -0.42
C ILE A 215 -6.00 8.69 -0.52
N VAL A 216 -5.37 8.47 0.63
CA VAL A 216 -3.99 8.02 0.76
C VAL A 216 -4.02 6.53 1.11
N LEU A 217 -3.63 5.68 0.17
CA LEU A 217 -3.66 4.22 0.31
C LEU A 217 -2.27 3.67 0.64
N PHE A 218 -2.16 2.94 1.74
CA PHE A 218 -1.07 2.01 2.00
C PHE A 218 -1.50 0.61 1.59
N THR A 219 -0.77 0.01 0.65
CA THR A 219 -1.10 -1.32 0.13
C THR A 219 0.16 -2.12 -0.18
N ASP A 220 -0.01 -3.32 -0.72
CA ASP A 220 1.09 -4.20 -1.09
C ASP A 220 1.44 -4.10 -2.58
N GLN A 221 2.47 -4.86 -2.97
CA GLN A 221 3.00 -4.96 -4.33
C GLN A 221 1.96 -5.30 -5.43
N TRP A 222 0.81 -5.88 -5.08
CA TRP A 222 -0.22 -6.22 -6.06
C TRP A 222 -1.33 -5.17 -6.19
N ARG A 223 -1.31 -4.15 -5.34
CA ARG A 223 -2.23 -3.02 -5.30
C ARG A 223 -3.69 -3.44 -5.06
N SER A 224 -4.18 -3.16 -3.86
CA SER A 224 -5.62 -3.24 -3.53
C SER A 224 -6.48 -2.61 -4.63
N PRO A 225 -7.70 -3.13 -4.91
CA PRO A 225 -8.66 -2.47 -5.80
C PRO A 225 -8.92 -0.99 -5.49
N ILE A 226 -8.68 -0.55 -4.26
CA ILE A 226 -8.76 0.85 -3.81
C ILE A 226 -7.77 1.75 -4.56
N HIS A 227 -6.67 1.22 -5.12
CA HIS A 227 -5.67 2.03 -5.82
C HIS A 227 -6.24 2.85 -6.99
N ARG A 228 -7.37 2.42 -7.59
CA ARG A 228 -8.03 3.12 -8.70
C ARG A 228 -8.66 4.45 -8.30
N MET A 229 -8.99 4.57 -7.03
CA MET A 229 -9.64 5.75 -6.45
C MET A 229 -8.72 6.49 -5.48
N ALA A 230 -7.52 5.94 -5.21
CA ALA A 230 -6.52 6.59 -4.39
C ALA A 230 -5.92 7.80 -5.12
N ASP A 231 -5.87 8.95 -4.46
CA ASP A 231 -5.09 10.09 -4.94
C ASP A 231 -3.59 9.78 -4.85
N ILE A 232 -3.18 9.10 -3.77
CA ILE A 232 -1.79 8.66 -3.57
C ILE A 232 -1.78 7.21 -3.07
N CYS A 233 -0.95 6.38 -3.69
CA CYS A 233 -0.81 4.96 -3.35
C CYS A 233 0.64 4.65 -2.98
N LEU A 234 0.88 4.27 -1.72
CA LEU A 234 2.17 3.84 -1.20
C LEU A 234 2.17 2.31 -1.09
N THR A 235 2.96 1.66 -1.94
CA THR A 235 3.04 0.19 -2.04
C THR A 235 4.22 -0.36 -1.25
N SER A 236 4.05 -1.48 -0.56
CA SER A 236 5.11 -2.20 0.16
C SER A 236 5.25 -3.64 -0.32
N GLN A 237 6.48 -4.13 -0.38
CA GLN A 237 6.77 -5.56 -0.50
C GLN A 237 6.58 -6.24 0.86
N ILE A 238 5.83 -7.35 0.89
CA ILE A 238 5.39 -7.99 2.15
C ILE A 238 5.71 -9.49 2.24
N ILE A 239 6.24 -10.08 1.18
CA ILE A 239 6.47 -11.53 1.11
C ILE A 239 7.68 -11.92 1.96
N VAL A 240 7.48 -12.89 2.84
CA VAL A 240 8.53 -13.48 3.68
C VAL A 240 8.34 -15.01 3.71
N PRO A 241 9.38 -15.80 4.08
CA PRO A 241 9.29 -17.26 4.20
C PRO A 241 8.45 -17.70 5.41
N SER A 242 7.15 -17.37 5.37
CA SER A 242 6.18 -17.53 6.43
C SER A 242 4.76 -17.71 5.87
N ALA A 243 3.90 -18.35 6.66
CA ALA A 243 2.47 -18.46 6.37
C ALA A 243 1.76 -17.08 6.40
N TRP A 244 2.35 -16.13 7.12
CA TRP A 244 1.90 -14.73 7.21
C TRP A 244 2.79 -13.82 6.38
N ASP A 245 2.29 -12.64 6.05
CA ASP A 245 3.09 -11.58 5.41
C ASP A 245 3.73 -10.70 6.48
N SER A 246 4.80 -10.00 6.11
CA SER A 246 5.46 -9.04 6.99
C SER A 246 4.89 -7.64 6.78
N SER A 247 4.43 -7.02 7.86
CA SER A 247 4.06 -5.60 7.87
C SER A 247 5.25 -4.68 8.19
N THR A 248 6.47 -5.20 8.36
CA THR A 248 7.64 -4.39 8.76
C THR A 248 7.92 -3.28 7.75
N THR A 249 7.85 -3.56 6.45
CA THR A 249 8.09 -2.55 5.42
C THR A 249 7.01 -1.46 5.42
N THR A 250 5.74 -1.85 5.59
CA THR A 250 4.64 -0.89 5.71
C THR A 250 4.76 -0.05 6.97
N MET A 251 5.18 -0.65 8.10
CA MET A 251 5.46 0.06 9.34
C MET A 251 6.60 1.07 9.15
N LEU A 252 7.67 0.71 8.43
CA LEU A 252 8.77 1.63 8.12
C LEU A 252 8.28 2.86 7.33
N LEU A 253 7.43 2.67 6.31
CA LEU A 253 6.85 3.79 5.57
C LEU A 253 5.95 4.65 6.47
N LEU A 254 5.16 4.02 7.34
CA LEU A 254 4.26 4.68 8.28
C LEU A 254 5.05 5.51 9.31
N GLU A 255 6.10 4.96 9.90
CA GLU A 255 6.98 5.67 10.85
C GLU A 255 7.73 6.82 10.16
N SER A 256 8.16 6.62 8.92
CA SER A 256 8.75 7.68 8.10
C SER A 256 7.75 8.81 7.87
N MET A 257 6.48 8.49 7.59
CA MET A 257 5.41 9.47 7.41
C MET A 257 5.13 10.23 8.70
N ILE A 258 5.04 9.54 9.85
CA ILE A 258 4.90 10.19 11.16
C ILE A 258 6.05 11.18 11.39
N SER A 259 7.29 10.74 11.12
CA SER A 259 8.48 11.56 11.27
C SER A 259 8.47 12.79 10.36
N ALA A 260 8.01 12.66 9.12
CA ALA A 260 7.87 13.79 8.20
C ALA A 260 6.78 14.77 8.67
N ILE A 261 5.60 14.27 9.06
CA ILE A 261 4.46 15.10 9.49
C ILE A 261 4.81 15.90 10.76
N GLN A 262 5.46 15.27 11.76
CA GLN A 262 5.87 16.00 12.97
C GLN A 262 6.83 17.15 12.64
N THR A 263 7.69 17.01 11.63
CA THR A 263 8.64 18.05 11.22
C THR A 263 7.94 19.20 10.51
N LEU A 264 6.92 18.92 9.68
CA LEU A 264 6.14 19.96 8.98
C LEU A 264 5.43 20.92 9.94
N HIS A 265 5.04 20.45 11.13
CA HIS A 265 4.32 21.24 12.14
C HIS A 265 5.01 21.30 13.51
N TRP A 266 6.34 21.19 13.54
CA TRP A 266 7.10 20.97 14.78
C TRP A 266 6.76 21.94 15.92
N ASN A 267 6.58 23.23 15.65
CA ASN A 267 6.24 24.21 16.69
C ASN A 267 4.91 23.86 17.37
N SER A 268 3.86 23.55 16.61
CA SER A 268 2.55 23.17 17.16
C SER A 268 2.60 21.79 17.81
N THR A 269 3.29 20.84 17.18
CA THR A 269 3.50 19.49 17.74
C THR A 269 4.17 19.56 19.10
N LYS A 270 5.23 20.36 19.24
CA LYS A 270 5.98 20.54 20.48
C LYS A 270 5.09 21.08 21.60
N ASP A 271 4.28 22.09 21.33
CA ASP A 271 3.38 22.67 22.32
C ASP A 271 2.34 21.63 22.78
N ARG A 272 1.75 20.89 21.83
CA ARG A 272 0.81 19.79 22.14
C ARG A 272 1.45 18.65 22.95
N MET A 273 2.70 18.31 22.65
CA MET A 273 3.46 17.31 23.41
C MET A 273 3.69 17.77 24.84
N GLN A 274 4.05 19.04 25.06
CA GLN A 274 4.22 19.59 26.41
C GLN A 274 2.90 19.57 27.19
N ASP A 275 1.80 19.99 26.57
CA ASP A 275 0.46 19.93 27.18
C ASP A 275 0.07 18.50 27.56
N LEU A 276 0.40 17.53 26.70
CA LEU A 276 0.13 16.12 26.94
C LEU A 276 0.96 15.55 28.10
N GLU A 277 2.24 15.88 28.19
CA GLU A 277 3.10 15.50 29.32
C GLU A 277 2.57 16.07 30.65
N ASP A 278 2.14 17.34 30.66
CA ASP A 278 1.53 17.97 31.84
C ASP A 278 0.23 17.25 32.27
N ILE A 279 -0.53 16.70 31.33
CA ILE A 279 -1.73 15.88 31.60
C ILE A 279 -1.32 14.49 32.14
N PHE A 280 -0.33 13.83 31.55
CA PHE A 280 0.17 12.55 32.03
C PHE A 280 0.71 12.63 33.46
N ASP A 281 1.40 13.72 33.78
CA ASP A 281 1.88 14.02 35.12
C ASP A 281 0.75 14.12 36.14
N LYS A 282 -0.35 14.78 35.79
CA LYS A 282 -1.54 14.91 36.64
C LYS A 282 -2.26 13.58 36.83
N THR A 283 -2.29 12.74 35.80
CA THR A 283 -2.96 11.43 35.84
C THR A 283 -2.10 10.32 36.47
N LYS A 284 -0.79 10.57 36.68
CA LYS A 284 0.19 9.57 37.16
C LYS A 284 0.19 8.30 36.30
N LEU A 285 -0.08 8.45 35.01
CA LEU A 285 -0.21 7.32 34.09
C LEU A 285 1.12 6.58 33.92
N PHE A 286 2.23 7.32 33.88
CA PHE A 286 3.56 6.76 33.73
C PHE A 286 4.34 6.79 35.03
N ARG A 287 5.19 5.77 35.22
CA ARG A 287 6.12 5.71 36.34
C ARG A 287 7.23 6.74 36.09
N LYS A 288 7.32 7.76 36.95
CA LYS A 288 8.48 8.65 36.98
C LYS A 288 9.68 7.90 37.59
N PHE A 289 10.81 7.91 36.89
CA PHE A 289 12.08 7.43 37.41
C PHE A 289 12.75 8.60 38.15
N THR A 290 12.31 8.85 39.38
CA THR A 290 12.97 9.73 40.36
C THR A 290 13.46 8.90 41.53
#